data_AF-A0A258AUZ6-F1
#
_entry.id   AF-A0A258AUZ6-F1
#
_cell.length_a   1.000
_cell.length_b   1.000
_cell.length_c   1.000
_cell.angle_alpha   90.00
_cell.angle_beta   90.00
_cell.angle_gamma   90.00
#
_symmetry.space_group_name_H-M   'P 1'
#
loop_
_entity.id
_entity.type
_entity.pdbx_description
1 polymer ?
#
loop_
_entity_poly.entity_id
_entity_poly.type
_entity_poly.pdbx_seq_one_letter_code
_entity_poly.pdbx_strand_id
1 'polypeptide(L)'
;MGAIILDGAQIGARSIIAAGALVTKNTIIPEGSLVIGSPARVVRSLSLGEQRGNAKLALKYVEVSRRYLAMGLGGGVVQIAAAPV
;
A
#
# COMPACT_ATOMS: atom_id res chain seq x y z
N MET A 1 -7.00 3.36 -7.42
CA MET A 1 -5.67 3.72 -7.95
C MET A 1 -5.09 2.47 -8.61
N GLY A 2 -4.89 2.46 -9.92
CA GLY A 2 -4.61 1.25 -10.72
C GLY A 2 -3.12 0.94 -10.92
N ALA A 3 -2.39 0.66 -9.83
CA ALA A 3 -1.07 0.05 -9.94
C ALA A 3 -1.22 -1.46 -10.14
N ILE A 4 -0.36 -2.05 -10.98
CA ILE A 4 -0.38 -3.47 -11.31
C ILE A 4 0.97 -4.07 -10.93
N ILE A 5 0.94 -5.15 -10.15
CA ILE A 5 2.13 -5.86 -9.70
C ILE A 5 2.09 -7.27 -10.27
N LEU A 6 3.13 -7.65 -11.02
CA LEU A 6 3.26 -8.99 -11.59
C LEU A 6 3.98 -9.96 -10.63
N ASP A 7 3.87 -11.25 -10.94
CA ASP A 7 4.36 -12.34 -10.10
C ASP A 7 5.85 -12.24 -9.75
N GLY A 8 6.17 -12.62 -8.51
CA GLY A 8 7.53 -12.65 -7.98
C GLY A 8 8.14 -11.28 -7.67
N ALA A 9 7.41 -10.18 -7.90
CA ALA A 9 7.87 -8.86 -7.49
C ALA A 9 7.92 -8.74 -5.95
N GLN A 10 9.01 -8.16 -5.44
CA GLN A 10 9.22 -7.92 -4.02
C GLN A 10 9.23 -6.41 -3.77
N ILE A 11 8.28 -5.93 -2.97
CA ILE A 11 8.17 -4.52 -2.62
C ILE A 11 8.78 -4.31 -1.23
N GLY A 12 9.87 -3.57 -1.17
CA GLY A 12 10.50 -3.20 0.10
C GLY A 12 9.56 -2.42 1.02
N ALA A 13 9.77 -2.56 2.32
CA ALA A 13 8.95 -1.91 3.33
C ALA A 13 8.91 -0.39 3.12
N ARG A 14 7.77 0.24 3.42
CA ARG A 14 7.58 1.70 3.38
C ARG A 14 7.76 2.32 1.98
N SER A 15 7.74 1.52 0.92
CA SER A 15 7.75 2.00 -0.47
C SER A 15 6.36 2.44 -0.93
N ILE A 16 6.32 3.37 -1.87
CA ILE A 16 5.09 3.87 -2.49
C ILE A 16 5.13 3.57 -3.99
N ILE A 17 4.13 2.80 -4.44
CA ILE A 17 3.89 2.53 -5.86
C ILE A 17 2.86 3.54 -6.37
N ALA A 18 3.26 4.40 -7.30
CA ALA A 18 2.41 5.46 -7.80
C ALA A 18 1.26 4.92 -8.67
N ALA A 19 0.27 5.78 -8.89
CA ALA A 19 -0.86 5.49 -9.76
C ALA A 19 -0.40 5.09 -11.17
N GLY A 20 -1.01 4.04 -11.74
CA GLY A 20 -0.70 3.57 -13.08
C GLY A 20 0.66 2.89 -13.24
N ALA A 21 1.37 2.61 -12.14
CA ALA A 21 2.65 1.92 -12.23
C ALA A 21 2.47 0.42 -12.54
N LEU A 22 3.29 -0.12 -13.44
CA LEU A 22 3.33 -1.55 -13.78
C LEU A 22 4.65 -2.17 -13.30
N VAL A 23 4.62 -2.84 -12.16
CA VAL A 23 5.78 -3.55 -11.60
C VAL A 23 5.92 -4.90 -12.31
N THR A 24 7.01 -5.06 -13.04
CA THR A 24 7.28 -6.25 -13.86
C THR A 24 7.63 -7.48 -13.02
N LYS A 25 7.57 -8.68 -13.63
CA LYS A 25 7.87 -9.94 -12.94
C LYS A 25 9.25 -9.92 -12.29
N ASN A 26 9.37 -10.55 -11.12
CA ASN A 26 10.62 -10.68 -10.35
C ASN A 26 11.33 -9.36 -10.01
N THR A 27 10.65 -8.21 -10.09
CA THR A 27 11.26 -6.91 -9.79
C THR A 27 11.46 -6.77 -8.28
N ILE A 28 12.67 -6.44 -7.85
CA ILE A 28 12.98 -6.16 -6.44
C ILE A 28 13.07 -4.65 -6.25
N ILE A 29 12.16 -4.10 -5.45
CA ILE A 29 12.11 -2.68 -5.10
C ILE A 29 12.71 -2.51 -3.70
N PRO A 30 13.75 -1.68 -3.51
CA PRO A 30 14.32 -1.40 -2.18
C PRO A 30 13.29 -0.77 -1.23
N GLU A 31 13.57 -0.84 0.07
CA GLU A 31 12.74 -0.17 1.07
C GLU A 31 12.72 1.36 0.92
N GLY A 32 11.62 1.97 1.31
CA GLY A 32 11.44 3.42 1.27
C GLY A 32 11.55 4.00 -0.14
N SER A 33 11.19 3.26 -1.18
CA SER A 33 11.31 3.71 -2.58
C SER A 33 10.03 4.37 -3.09
N LEU A 34 10.16 5.43 -3.87
CA LEU A 34 9.08 5.93 -4.74
C LEU A 34 9.23 5.31 -6.12
N VAL A 35 8.18 4.64 -6.58
CA VAL A 35 8.17 3.88 -7.84
C VAL A 35 7.08 4.39 -8.75
N ILE A 36 7.41 4.67 -10.01
CA ILE A 36 6.48 5.23 -11.01
C ILE A 36 6.59 4.53 -12.36
N GLY A 37 5.56 4.68 -13.18
CA GLY A 37 5.60 4.38 -14.62
C GLY A 37 5.26 2.94 -15.01
N SER A 38 5.16 2.70 -16.32
CA SER A 38 4.90 1.40 -16.92
C SER A 38 5.83 1.23 -18.12
N PRO A 39 6.95 0.48 -18.02
CA PRO A 39 7.37 -0.33 -16.87
C PRO A 39 7.81 0.51 -15.66
N ALA A 40 7.53 0.01 -14.45
CA ALA A 40 7.83 0.71 -13.21
C ALA A 40 9.33 0.82 -12.94
N ARG A 41 9.77 1.96 -12.43
CA ARG A 41 11.16 2.25 -12.04
C ARG A 41 11.20 3.01 -10.72
N VAL A 42 12.24 2.74 -9.93
CA VAL A 42 12.57 3.53 -8.73
C VAL A 42 13.10 4.88 -9.19
N VAL A 43 12.45 5.97 -8.77
CA VAL A 43 12.87 7.33 -9.14
C VAL A 43 13.66 8.02 -8.04
N ARG A 44 13.34 7.73 -6.77
CA ARG A 44 14.06 8.26 -5.60
C ARG A 44 13.66 7.51 -4.34
N SER A 45 14.40 7.74 -3.26
CA SER A 45 13.98 7.37 -1.92
C SER A 45 12.93 8.36 -1.38
N LEU A 46 12.04 7.85 -0.54
CA LEU A 46 11.05 8.58 0.21
C LEU A 46 11.68 9.18 1.46
N SER A 47 11.35 10.43 1.74
CA SER A 47 11.67 11.07 3.00
C SER A 47 10.94 10.40 4.17
N LEU A 48 11.48 10.54 5.38
CA LEU A 48 10.82 10.05 6.59
C LEU A 48 9.44 10.71 6.81
N GLY A 49 9.27 11.96 6.37
CA GLY A 49 8.00 12.67 6.43
C GLY A 49 6.94 12.02 5.54
N GLU A 50 7.30 11.66 4.30
CA GLU A 50 6.41 10.94 3.37
C GLU A 50 6.03 9.56 3.90
N GLN A 51 7.00 8.81 4.44
CA GLN A 51 6.76 7.49 5.02
C GLN A 51 5.78 7.56 6.21
N ARG A 52 5.98 8.51 7.14
CA ARG A 52 5.08 8.74 8.28
C ARG A 52 3.70 9.22 7.83
N GLY A 53 3.65 10.08 6.81
CA GLY A 53 2.41 10.56 6.21
C GLY A 53 1.57 9.40 5.67
N ASN A 54 2.19 8.47 4.95
CA ASN A 54 1.52 7.28 4.43
C ASN A 54 0.96 6.39 5.55
N ALA A 55 1.73 6.15 6.61
CA ALA A 55 1.27 5.39 7.77
C ALA A 55 0.04 6.04 8.44
N LYS A 56 0.05 7.37 8.60
CA LYS A 56 -1.09 8.12 9.14
C LYS A 56 -2.34 7.98 8.27
N LEU A 57 -2.18 8.04 6.94
CA LEU A 57 -3.28 7.85 6.00
C LEU A 57 -3.88 6.44 6.09
N ALA A 58 -3.03 5.41 6.21
CA ALA A 58 -3.49 4.04 6.40
C ALA A 58 -4.35 3.88 7.66
N LEU A 59 -3.92 4.45 8.79
CA LEU A 59 -4.69 4.43 10.04
C LEU A 59 -6.06 5.11 9.91
N LYS A 60 -6.15 6.19 9.14
CA LYS A 60 -7.43 6.86 8.84
C LYS A 60 -8.39 5.91 8.11
N TYR A 61 -7.92 5.13 7.14
CA TYR A 61 -8.77 4.16 6.44
C TYR A 61 -9.27 3.05 7.36
N VAL A 62 -8.43 2.59 8.30
CA VAL A 62 -8.85 1.62 9.33
C VAL A 62 -9.95 2.20 10.21
N GLU A 63 -9.81 3.46 10.66
CA GLU A 63 -10.84 4.14 11.45
C GLU A 63 -12.17 4.27 10.69
N VAL A 64 -12.11 4.70 9.42
CA VAL A 64 -13.31 4.82 8.56
C VAL A 64 -13.96 3.46 8.35
N SER A 65 -13.18 2.41 8.12
CA SER A 65 -13.68 1.04 7.99
C SER A 65 -14.43 0.59 9.25
N ARG A 66 -13.87 0.82 10.45
CA ARG A 66 -14.54 0.51 11.72
C ARG A 66 -15.85 1.26 11.88
N ARG A 67 -15.90 2.55 11.47
CA ARG A 67 -17.14 3.35 11.51
C ARG A 67 -18.23 2.76 10.62
N TYR A 68 -17.90 2.37 9.38
CA TYR A 68 -18.88 1.74 8.49
C TYR A 68 -19.33 0.36 8.95
N LEU A 69 -18.44 -0.43 9.56
CA LEU A 69 -18.83 -1.70 10.19
C LEU A 69 -19.82 -1.47 11.34
N ALA A 70 -19.57 -0.47 12.19
CA ALA A 70 -20.49 -0.12 13.28
C ALA A 70 -21.86 0.39 12.79
N MET A 71 -21.92 0.97 11.58
CA MET A 71 -23.17 1.39 10.92
C MET A 71 -23.92 0.22 10.24
N GLY A 72 -23.38 -1.01 10.29
CA GLY A 72 -23.99 -2.17 9.64
C GLY A 72 -23.82 -2.21 8.12
N LEU A 73 -22.91 -1.40 7.56
CA LEU A 73 -22.70 -1.26 6.10
C LEU A 73 -21.69 -2.26 5.51
N GLY A 74 -21.34 -3.31 6.25
CA GLY A 74 -20.48 -4.40 5.79
C GLY A 74 -21.27 -5.71 5.78
N GLY A 75 -21.89 -6.05 4.64
CA GLY A 75 -22.62 -7.31 4.50
C GLY A 75 -21.75 -8.51 4.90
N GLY A 76 -22.24 -9.31 5.85
CA GLY A 76 -21.60 -10.53 6.34
C GLY A 76 -20.34 -10.27 7.17
N VAL A 77 -20.45 -10.42 8.49
CA VAL A 77 -19.34 -10.28 9.43
C VAL A 77 -18.28 -11.36 9.15
N VAL A 78 -17.22 -11.03 8.42
CA VAL A 78 -15.98 -11.83 8.46
C VAL A 78 -15.18 -11.30 9.63
N GLN A 79 -15.14 -12.08 10.70
CA GLN A 79 -14.39 -11.79 11.91
C GLN A 79 -12.90 -11.93 11.61
N ILE A 80 -12.28 -10.88 11.06
CA ILE A 80 -10.83 -10.85 10.83
C ILE A 80 -10.19 -10.68 12.20
N ALA A 81 -9.68 -11.78 12.77
CA ALA A 81 -8.85 -11.74 13.96
C ALA A 81 -7.72 -10.74 13.74
N ALA A 82 -7.58 -9.78 14.66
CA ALA A 82 -6.55 -8.76 14.60
C ALA A 82 -5.18 -9.43 14.48
N ALA A 83 -4.52 -9.29 13.32
CA ALA A 83 -3.13 -9.69 13.18
C ALA A 83 -2.29 -8.81 14.13
N PRO A 84 -1.36 -9.39 14.91
CA PRO A 84 -0.54 -8.63 15.83
C PRO A 84 0.36 -7.68 15.03
N VAL A 85 0.44 -6.45 15.53
CA VAL A 85 1.33 -5.39 15.02
C VAL A 85 2.76 -5.67 15.46
#